data_AF-A0A9P3CDV7-F1
#
_entry.id   AF-A0A9P3CDV7-F1
#
_cell.length_a   1.000
_cell.length_b   1.000
_cell.length_c   1.000
_cell.angle_alpha   90.00
_cell.angle_beta   90.00
_cell.angle_gamma   90.00
#
_symmetry.space_group_name_H-M   'P 1'
#
loop_
_entity.id
_entity.type
_entity.pdbx_description
1 polymer ?
#
loop_
_entity_poly.entity_id
_entity_poly.type
_entity_poly.pdbx_seq_one_letter_code
_entity_poly.pdbx_strand_id
1 'polypeptide(L)'
;MPFDKAWSPTWKAEEILGIPPDCKTCSAQIKKGTRLCHNQIHKNNRYNAGILLRQIPAISRNPRKLDLMLEALAACLLCRGVHIKEALHWNLVLQRWTNSIERANQEELKGKCQPPNYGVPGEQQESKQGYTDAHTQTGSGSTRPQAPESRTSGASAQDEKQRREFERQQEAKRQAKLERERQKAEARAQAEEETRQRRRQEQSAREEDRRREERRQQVPAKPKVSWELSWELYRIQLRNFQRLPSATPASVLTQAMPRPLRGPHENHLPLRDERFEQEVEAFLKNKPGVDLGTVAGRTSFRRRLKLEEARDWHSDKIVQHFPHLTDKDDAILFANSVMSVITRIMANS
;
A
#
# COMPACT_ATOMS: atom_id res chain seq x y z
N MET A 1 3.91 6.57 1.05
CA MET A 1 4.49 6.92 -0.26
C MET A 1 4.71 5.61 -1.01
N PRO A 2 4.30 5.47 -2.27
CA PRO A 2 4.70 4.33 -3.08
C PRO A 2 6.20 4.40 -3.40
N PHE A 3 6.85 3.27 -3.66
CA PHE A 3 8.21 3.27 -4.23
C PHE A 3 8.10 3.16 -5.75
N ASP A 4 8.79 4.03 -6.49
CA ASP A 4 8.76 4.04 -7.96
C ASP A 4 9.88 3.18 -8.60
N LYS A 5 10.71 2.51 -7.79
CA LYS A 5 11.92 1.78 -8.26
C LYS A 5 12.07 0.41 -7.63
N ALA A 6 12.65 -0.50 -8.41
CA ALA A 6 12.97 -1.86 -7.98
C ALA A 6 14.20 -1.91 -7.05
N TRP A 7 14.38 -3.05 -6.41
CA TRP A 7 15.53 -3.40 -5.58
C TRP A 7 16.54 -4.26 -6.38
N SER A 8 17.84 -4.12 -6.11
CA SER A 8 18.88 -4.92 -6.80
C SER A 8 19.21 -6.21 -6.04
N PRO A 9 19.22 -7.39 -6.68
CA PRO A 9 19.41 -8.68 -5.97
C PRO A 9 20.84 -8.87 -5.42
N THR A 10 21.79 -8.02 -5.79
CA THR A 10 23.17 -8.00 -5.25
C THR A 10 23.28 -7.25 -3.92
N TRP A 11 22.26 -6.47 -3.53
CA TRP A 11 22.31 -5.69 -2.30
C TRP A 11 21.89 -6.51 -1.08
N LYS A 12 22.67 -6.43 0.00
CA LYS A 12 22.29 -6.93 1.32
C LYS A 12 21.24 -6.00 1.95
N ALA A 13 20.15 -6.58 2.44
CA ALA A 13 19.03 -5.81 2.96
C ALA A 13 19.38 -5.05 4.25
N GLU A 14 20.17 -5.62 5.16
CA GLU A 14 20.54 -4.93 6.41
C GLU A 14 21.39 -3.68 6.16
N GLU A 15 22.34 -3.74 5.22
CA GLU A 15 23.30 -2.65 4.94
C GLU A 15 22.62 -1.43 4.31
N ILE A 16 21.85 -1.63 3.23
CA ILE A 16 21.12 -0.53 2.55
C ILE A 16 20.08 0.12 3.47
N LEU A 17 19.38 -0.68 4.27
CA LEU A 17 18.32 -0.19 5.18
C LEU A 17 18.87 0.34 6.52
N GLY A 18 20.18 0.20 6.79
CA GLY A 18 20.79 0.62 8.06
C GLY A 18 20.21 -0.11 9.27
N ILE A 19 19.93 -1.41 9.13
CA ILE A 19 19.31 -2.24 10.17
C ILE A 19 20.41 -2.90 11.04
N PRO A 20 20.31 -2.83 12.38
CA PRO A 20 21.29 -3.46 13.26
C PRO A 20 21.36 -4.99 13.09
N PRO A 21 22.54 -5.62 13.21
CA PRO A 21 22.70 -7.06 13.10
C PRO A 21 21.80 -7.83 14.07
N ASP A 22 21.32 -8.99 13.61
CA ASP A 22 20.34 -9.85 14.28
C ASP A 22 19.01 -9.17 14.65
N CYS A 23 18.68 -8.01 14.06
CA CYS A 23 17.46 -7.26 14.32
C CYS A 23 17.21 -6.94 15.81
N LYS A 24 18.29 -6.86 16.62
CA LYS A 24 18.22 -6.83 18.10
C LYS A 24 17.52 -5.58 18.66
N THR A 25 17.75 -4.42 18.05
CA THR A 25 17.33 -3.09 18.52
C THR A 25 16.47 -2.36 17.49
N CYS A 26 15.83 -1.27 17.90
CA CYS A 26 14.81 -0.59 17.13
C CYS A 26 15.37 0.30 16.01
N SER A 27 14.82 0.17 14.81
CA SER A 27 15.26 0.93 13.62
C SER A 27 14.84 2.40 13.58
N ALA A 28 14.01 2.87 14.52
CA ALA A 28 13.68 4.29 14.67
C ALA A 28 14.88 5.10 15.23
N GLN A 29 14.92 6.39 14.93
CA GLN A 29 15.84 7.33 15.57
C GLN A 29 15.13 8.10 16.69
N ILE A 30 15.88 8.43 17.74
CA ILE A 30 15.38 9.26 18.86
C ILE A 30 15.33 10.73 18.41
N LYS A 31 14.43 11.54 19.00
CA LYS A 31 14.23 12.96 18.68
C LYS A 31 15.55 13.73 18.48
N LYS A 32 15.62 14.50 17.38
CA LYS A 32 16.80 15.08 16.70
C LYS A 32 17.57 14.17 15.73
N GLY A 33 17.18 12.91 15.52
CA GLY A 33 17.59 12.10 14.36
C GLY A 33 19.03 11.59 14.32
N THR A 34 19.86 11.88 15.33
CA THR A 34 21.29 11.55 15.33
C THR A 34 21.65 10.18 15.89
N ARG A 35 20.71 9.46 16.54
CA ARG A 35 20.96 8.15 17.18
C ARG A 35 19.78 7.20 17.03
N LEU A 36 20.07 5.92 16.77
CA LEU A 36 19.07 4.85 16.76
C LEU A 36 18.52 4.54 18.16
N CYS A 37 17.30 3.99 18.22
CA CYS A 37 16.67 3.57 19.46
C CYS A 37 17.23 2.22 19.93
N HIS A 38 17.81 2.20 21.13
CA HIS A 38 18.45 1.01 21.69
C HIS A 38 17.46 0.05 22.38
N ASN A 39 16.15 0.34 22.37
CA ASN A 39 15.13 -0.55 22.93
C ASN A 39 15.12 -1.87 22.16
N GLN A 40 15.11 -2.99 22.90
CA GLN A 40 15.12 -4.31 22.30
C GLN A 40 13.79 -4.64 21.58
N ILE A 41 13.90 -5.33 20.46
CA ILE A 41 12.78 -5.87 19.69
C ILE A 41 12.35 -7.23 20.26
N HIS A 42 11.06 -7.57 20.21
CA HIS A 42 10.54 -8.84 20.73
C HIS A 42 11.08 -10.04 19.92
N LYS A 43 11.34 -11.20 20.56
CA LYS A 43 12.01 -12.36 19.92
C LYS A 43 11.33 -12.78 18.60
N ASN A 44 10.01 -12.90 18.59
CA ASN A 44 9.23 -13.29 17.41
C ASN A 44 9.31 -12.23 16.30
N ASN A 45 9.38 -10.94 16.65
CA ASN A 45 9.56 -9.85 15.69
C ASN A 45 10.96 -9.91 15.04
N ARG A 46 12.02 -10.24 15.80
CA ARG A 46 13.38 -10.42 15.23
C ARG A 46 13.41 -11.56 14.21
N TYR A 47 12.76 -12.68 14.55
CA TYR A 47 12.63 -13.83 13.67
C TYR A 47 11.89 -13.48 12.37
N ASN A 48 10.74 -12.81 12.48
CA ASN A 48 9.95 -12.37 11.32
C ASN A 48 10.71 -11.35 10.45
N ALA A 49 11.39 -10.38 11.06
CA ALA A 49 12.26 -9.44 10.34
C ALA A 49 13.37 -10.17 9.58
N GLY A 50 14.03 -11.15 10.21
CA GLY A 50 15.03 -12.01 9.57
C GLY A 50 14.47 -12.94 8.48
N ILE A 51 13.16 -13.16 8.39
CA ILE A 51 12.53 -13.80 7.21
C ILE A 51 12.34 -12.76 6.10
N LEU A 52 11.73 -11.62 6.42
CA LEU A 52 11.46 -10.54 5.45
C LEU A 52 12.73 -10.02 4.77
N LEU A 53 13.81 -9.81 5.53
CA LEU A 53 15.12 -9.37 5.02
C LEU A 53 15.71 -10.34 3.99
N ARG A 54 15.54 -11.65 4.18
CA ARG A 54 15.98 -12.68 3.21
C ARG A 54 15.07 -12.78 1.98
N GLN A 55 13.82 -12.34 2.10
CA GLN A 55 12.84 -12.36 1.00
C GLN A 55 12.89 -11.09 0.12
N ILE A 56 13.28 -9.93 0.66
CA ILE A 56 13.35 -8.64 -0.06
C ILE A 56 14.17 -8.74 -1.36
N PRO A 57 15.40 -9.30 -1.39
CA PRO A 57 16.18 -9.44 -2.61
C PRO A 57 15.52 -10.33 -3.69
N ALA A 58 14.70 -11.31 -3.29
CA ALA A 58 14.03 -12.25 -4.19
C ALA A 58 12.72 -11.70 -4.79
N ILE A 59 12.00 -10.84 -4.06
CA ILE A 59 10.71 -10.25 -4.47
C ILE A 59 10.88 -8.86 -5.13
N SER A 60 12.06 -8.27 -4.93
CA SER A 60 12.68 -7.04 -5.46
C SER A 60 12.18 -6.38 -6.76
N ARG A 61 11.71 -7.15 -7.75
CA ARG A 61 11.33 -6.62 -9.08
C ARG A 61 9.93 -5.98 -9.15
N ASN A 62 9.11 -6.07 -8.10
CA ASN A 62 7.78 -5.48 -8.07
C ASN A 62 7.71 -4.41 -6.95
N PRO A 63 7.68 -3.09 -7.28
CA PRO A 63 7.73 -2.05 -6.26
C PRO A 63 6.57 -2.13 -5.26
N ARG A 64 5.33 -2.34 -5.70
CA ARG A 64 4.17 -2.51 -4.80
C ARG A 64 4.30 -3.67 -3.81
N LYS A 65 5.09 -4.72 -4.13
CA LYS A 65 5.41 -5.78 -3.18
C LYS A 65 6.55 -5.39 -2.24
N LEU A 66 7.53 -4.61 -2.72
CA LEU A 66 8.60 -4.06 -1.89
C LEU A 66 8.03 -3.11 -0.82
N ASP A 67 7.09 -2.23 -1.18
CA ASP A 67 6.37 -1.33 -0.25
C ASP A 67 5.79 -2.10 0.95
N LEU A 68 4.94 -3.09 0.66
CA LEU A 68 4.25 -3.92 1.66
C LEU A 68 5.22 -4.74 2.52
N MET A 69 6.36 -5.16 1.95
CA MET A 69 7.39 -5.86 2.71
C MET A 69 8.18 -4.94 3.63
N LEU A 70 8.44 -3.69 3.22
CA LEU A 70 9.11 -2.68 4.05
C LEU A 70 8.17 -2.19 5.16
N GLU A 71 6.87 -2.08 4.91
CA GLU A 71 5.84 -1.87 5.94
C GLU A 71 5.81 -3.03 6.97
N ALA A 72 5.77 -4.28 6.51
CA ALA A 72 5.82 -5.46 7.39
C ALA A 72 7.14 -5.53 8.21
N LEU A 73 8.25 -5.11 7.61
CA LEU A 73 9.56 -5.05 8.26
C LEU A 73 9.62 -3.93 9.32
N ALA A 74 9.04 -2.76 9.04
CA ALA A 74 8.89 -1.68 10.02
C ALA A 74 8.01 -2.14 11.21
N ALA A 75 6.92 -2.87 10.96
CA ALA A 75 6.09 -3.49 12.00
C ALA A 75 6.89 -4.40 12.95
N CYS A 76 7.89 -5.10 12.40
CA CYS A 76 8.77 -5.95 13.19
C CYS A 76 9.82 -5.14 13.97
N LEU A 77 10.47 -4.16 13.33
CA LEU A 77 11.67 -3.48 13.83
C LEU A 77 11.43 -2.17 14.61
N LEU A 78 10.17 -1.78 14.83
CA LEU A 78 9.82 -0.71 15.75
C LEU A 78 9.55 -1.26 17.15
N CYS A 79 10.01 -0.57 18.20
CA CYS A 79 9.78 -1.03 19.58
C CYS A 79 8.34 -0.72 20.03
N ARG A 80 7.68 -1.75 20.60
CA ARG A 80 6.37 -1.61 21.25
C ARG A 80 6.48 -0.60 22.40
N GLY A 81 5.47 0.27 22.53
CA GLY A 81 5.41 1.31 23.57
C GLY A 81 5.81 2.70 23.08
N VAL A 82 6.99 2.85 22.46
CA VAL A 82 7.50 4.16 22.03
C VAL A 82 7.28 4.39 20.53
N HIS A 83 8.02 3.70 19.65
CA HIS A 83 8.04 4.04 18.22
C HIS A 83 6.96 3.33 17.39
N ILE A 84 6.31 2.28 17.90
CA ILE A 84 5.10 1.68 17.27
C ILE A 84 3.84 2.55 17.44
N LYS A 85 3.73 3.33 18.52
CA LYS A 85 2.52 4.14 18.81
C LYS A 85 2.47 5.49 18.09
N GLU A 86 3.53 5.90 17.40
CA GLU A 86 3.59 7.18 16.69
C GLU A 86 3.74 6.94 15.18
N ALA A 87 2.65 7.14 14.42
CA ALA A 87 2.64 7.01 12.96
C ALA A 87 3.69 7.89 12.24
N LEU A 88 4.13 8.98 12.89
CA LEU A 88 5.26 9.80 12.45
C LEU A 88 6.56 8.98 12.35
N HIS A 89 6.89 8.18 13.36
CA HIS A 89 8.12 7.38 13.39
C HIS A 89 8.08 6.22 12.37
N TRP A 90 6.90 5.67 12.10
CA TRP A 90 6.68 4.71 11.02
C TRP A 90 7.03 5.32 9.65
N ASN A 91 6.41 6.46 9.34
CA ASN A 91 6.62 7.17 8.07
C ASN A 91 8.07 7.64 7.91
N LEU A 92 8.73 8.09 8.98
CA LEU A 92 10.15 8.50 8.94
C LEU A 92 11.09 7.31 8.68
N VAL A 93 10.82 6.13 9.24
CA VAL A 93 11.62 4.92 8.97
C VAL A 93 11.44 4.46 7.53
N LEU A 94 10.20 4.43 7.02
CA LEU A 94 9.95 4.11 5.61
C LEU A 94 10.60 5.12 4.67
N GLN A 95 10.42 6.42 4.90
CA GLN A 95 11.01 7.48 4.07
C GLN A 95 12.55 7.40 4.05
N ARG A 96 13.19 7.10 5.18
CA ARG A 96 14.64 6.85 5.22
C ARG A 96 15.02 5.64 4.34
N TRP A 97 14.25 4.56 4.40
CA TRP A 97 14.47 3.37 3.59
C TRP A 97 14.23 3.61 2.09
N THR A 98 13.20 4.39 1.71
CA THR A 98 13.00 4.90 0.34
C THR A 98 14.22 5.66 -0.13
N ASN A 99 14.69 6.65 0.65
CA ASN A 99 15.84 7.47 0.29
C ASN A 99 17.14 6.65 0.17
N SER A 100 17.34 5.60 0.98
CA SER A 100 18.44 4.65 0.83
C SER A 100 18.35 3.86 -0.48
N ILE A 101 17.18 3.27 -0.78
CA ILE A 101 16.94 2.46 -1.98
C ILE A 101 17.07 3.31 -3.25
N GLU A 102 16.59 4.56 -3.24
CA GLU A 102 16.76 5.50 -4.34
C GLU A 102 18.22 5.91 -4.55
N ARG A 103 18.97 6.15 -3.45
CA ARG A 103 20.39 6.48 -3.53
C ARG A 103 21.21 5.31 -4.09
N ALA A 104 21.00 4.10 -3.58
CA ALA A 104 21.65 2.90 -4.09
C ALA A 104 21.32 2.65 -5.57
N ASN A 105 20.07 2.89 -6.00
CA ASN A 105 19.70 2.88 -7.42
C ASN A 105 20.47 3.93 -8.24
N GLN A 106 20.63 5.16 -7.74
CA GLN A 106 21.40 6.21 -8.41
C GLN A 106 22.91 5.90 -8.47
N GLU A 107 23.46 5.27 -7.43
CA GLU A 107 24.87 4.88 -7.36
C GLU A 107 25.17 3.70 -8.30
N GLU A 108 24.29 2.68 -8.37
CA GLU A 108 24.42 1.57 -9.32
C GLU A 108 24.29 2.03 -10.78
N LEU A 109 23.41 3.00 -11.07
CA LEU A 109 23.32 3.63 -12.39
C LEU A 109 24.59 4.43 -12.74
N LYS A 110 25.15 5.20 -11.79
CA LYS A 110 26.41 5.93 -12.00
C LYS A 110 27.59 4.99 -12.21
N GLY A 111 27.69 3.91 -11.44
CA GLY A 111 28.74 2.90 -11.58
C GLY A 111 28.70 2.15 -12.91
N LYS A 112 27.51 2.01 -13.53
CA LYS A 112 27.33 1.45 -14.87
C LYS A 112 27.58 2.45 -16.01
N CYS A 113 27.64 3.75 -15.70
CA CYS A 113 27.91 4.82 -16.66
C CYS A 113 29.32 5.42 -16.56
N GLN A 114 30.17 4.95 -15.64
CA GLN A 114 31.61 5.21 -15.69
C GLN A 114 32.30 4.16 -16.56
N PRO A 115 33.00 4.55 -17.66
CA PRO A 115 33.91 3.63 -18.32
C PRO A 115 35.07 3.26 -17.36
N PRO A 116 35.67 2.06 -17.50
CA PRO A 116 36.76 1.64 -16.63
C PRO A 116 37.94 2.60 -16.73
N ASN A 117 38.31 3.19 -15.59
CA ASN A 117 39.27 4.29 -15.52
C ASN A 117 40.73 3.78 -15.61
N TYR A 118 41.12 3.34 -16.81
CA TYR A 118 42.50 2.97 -17.13
C TYR A 118 43.38 4.23 -17.21
N GLY A 119 44.13 4.49 -16.14
CA GLY A 119 45.12 5.57 -16.13
C GLY A 119 46.32 5.25 -17.02
N VAL A 120 46.46 5.97 -18.13
CA VAL A 120 47.70 6.09 -18.91
C VAL A 120 47.95 7.59 -19.16
N PRO A 121 49.14 8.13 -18.86
CA PRO A 121 49.44 9.56 -19.03
C PRO A 121 50.09 9.87 -20.40
N GLY A 122 49.73 11.01 -20.99
CA GLY A 122 50.20 11.44 -22.32
C GLY A 122 49.37 10.84 -23.48
N GLU A 123 49.27 11.47 -24.64
CA GLU A 123 50.00 12.63 -25.16
C GLU A 123 49.08 13.66 -25.86
N GLN A 124 49.68 14.68 -26.47
CA GLN A 124 49.01 15.71 -27.26
C GLN A 124 48.59 15.18 -28.64
N GLN A 125 47.45 15.62 -29.18
CA GLN A 125 47.45 16.21 -30.52
C GLN A 125 46.21 17.05 -30.86
N GLU A 126 46.43 18.05 -31.70
CA GLU A 126 45.47 19.07 -32.13
C GLU A 126 44.70 18.67 -33.42
N SER A 127 43.76 19.55 -33.79
CA SER A 127 43.63 20.08 -35.16
C SER A 127 42.80 19.35 -36.26
N LYS A 128 41.67 20.02 -36.59
CA LYS A 128 41.13 20.34 -37.95
C LYS A 128 40.48 19.27 -38.87
N GLN A 129 39.24 19.61 -39.23
CA GLN A 129 38.73 19.83 -40.61
C GLN A 129 39.50 19.32 -41.85
N GLY A 130 38.78 18.57 -42.70
CA GLY A 130 38.99 18.28 -44.14
C GLY A 130 37.94 17.21 -44.55
N TYR A 131 37.13 17.28 -45.62
CA TYR A 131 37.39 17.42 -47.07
C TYR A 131 38.35 16.34 -47.62
N THR A 132 38.10 15.69 -48.77
CA THR A 132 37.02 15.81 -49.79
C THR A 132 36.08 14.56 -49.77
N ASP A 133 35.39 13.96 -50.78
CA ASP A 133 35.04 14.11 -52.23
C ASP A 133 33.88 13.10 -52.53
N ALA A 134 33.20 12.91 -53.68
CA ALA A 134 32.97 13.66 -54.95
C ALA A 134 31.82 13.00 -55.76
N HIS A 135 31.00 13.81 -56.46
CA HIS A 135 30.21 13.47 -57.68
C HIS A 135 29.21 12.25 -57.64
N THR A 136 28.28 12.04 -58.60
CA THR A 136 28.11 12.58 -59.97
C THR A 136 26.64 12.96 -60.27
N GLN A 137 26.42 13.90 -61.21
CA GLN A 137 25.11 14.33 -61.70
C GLN A 137 24.63 13.51 -62.91
N THR A 138 23.31 13.34 -63.09
CA THR A 138 22.54 13.56 -64.35
C THR A 138 21.05 13.23 -64.13
N GLY A 139 20.07 13.80 -64.84
CA GLY A 139 20.17 14.89 -65.82
C GLY A 139 19.38 14.64 -67.11
N SER A 140 18.04 14.51 -67.04
CA SER A 140 17.16 14.44 -68.21
C SER A 140 15.71 14.77 -67.81
N GLY A 141 14.84 15.36 -68.64
CA GLY A 141 15.01 15.74 -70.06
C GLY A 141 13.75 15.44 -70.87
N SER A 142 12.60 15.98 -70.45
CA SER A 142 11.28 15.60 -71.01
C SER A 142 11.01 16.23 -72.38
N THR A 143 11.25 15.47 -73.46
CA THR A 143 10.90 15.87 -74.83
C THR A 143 9.89 14.90 -75.48
N ARG A 144 8.91 15.50 -76.14
CA ARG A 144 7.78 14.90 -76.88
C ARG A 144 8.21 13.86 -77.93
N PRO A 145 7.58 12.67 -78.02
CA PRO A 145 7.80 11.73 -79.11
C PRO A 145 7.07 12.17 -80.40
N GLN A 146 7.70 11.93 -81.55
CA GLN A 146 7.03 11.78 -82.85
C GLN A 146 6.85 10.30 -83.17
N ALA A 147 5.85 9.98 -83.98
CA ALA A 147 5.72 8.66 -84.60
C ALA A 147 6.59 8.56 -85.87
N PRO A 148 7.07 7.35 -86.18
CA PRO A 148 7.15 6.90 -87.56
C PRO A 148 6.34 5.61 -87.80
N GLU A 149 6.23 5.23 -89.07
CA GLU A 149 5.19 4.36 -89.59
C GLU A 149 5.51 2.84 -89.50
N SER A 150 4.44 2.07 -89.34
CA SER A 150 4.15 0.79 -90.01
C SER A 150 5.26 0.08 -90.80
N ARG A 151 5.59 -1.18 -90.42
CA ARG A 151 5.36 -2.33 -91.32
C ARG A 151 5.46 -3.74 -90.69
N THR A 152 4.38 -4.50 -90.91
CA THR A 152 4.31 -5.96 -91.18
C THR A 152 4.96 -7.00 -90.25
N SER A 153 4.08 -7.74 -89.56
CA SER A 153 4.04 -9.21 -89.40
C SER A 153 5.24 -9.95 -88.78
N GLY A 154 5.06 -10.37 -87.51
CA GLY A 154 5.89 -11.36 -86.82
C GLY A 154 5.47 -11.66 -85.36
N ALA A 155 4.68 -10.78 -84.73
CA ALA A 155 4.53 -10.72 -83.28
C ALA A 155 3.49 -11.65 -82.60
N SER A 156 2.73 -12.46 -83.35
CA SER A 156 1.49 -13.11 -82.86
C SER A 156 1.61 -13.88 -81.54
N ALA A 157 2.73 -14.58 -81.30
CA ALA A 157 2.93 -15.38 -80.09
C ALA A 157 3.48 -14.56 -78.89
N GLN A 158 4.05 -13.38 -79.17
CA GLN A 158 4.71 -12.55 -78.16
C GLN A 158 3.74 -11.49 -77.60
N ASP A 159 2.93 -10.87 -78.46
CA ASP A 159 1.85 -9.97 -78.06
C ASP A 159 0.82 -10.69 -77.18
N GLU A 160 0.39 -11.89 -77.55
CA GLU A 160 -0.59 -12.63 -76.76
C GLU A 160 -0.04 -13.04 -75.38
N LYS A 161 1.26 -13.34 -75.30
CA LYS A 161 1.93 -13.64 -74.03
C LYS A 161 1.98 -12.41 -73.12
N GLN A 162 2.30 -11.23 -73.66
CA GLN A 162 2.23 -9.96 -72.91
C GLN A 162 0.78 -9.62 -72.51
N ARG A 163 -0.20 -9.85 -73.37
CA ARG A 163 -1.62 -9.58 -73.10
C ARG A 163 -2.15 -10.42 -71.93
N ARG A 164 -1.85 -11.72 -71.92
CA ARG A 164 -2.15 -12.65 -70.81
C ARG A 164 -1.36 -12.36 -69.52
N GLU A 165 -0.24 -11.65 -69.61
CA GLU A 165 0.55 -11.21 -68.45
C GLU A 165 0.00 -9.90 -67.86
N PHE A 166 -0.41 -8.96 -68.72
CA PHE A 166 -1.12 -7.74 -68.31
C PHE A 166 -2.49 -8.03 -67.67
N GLU A 167 -3.25 -8.98 -68.21
CA GLU A 167 -4.50 -9.47 -67.59
C GLU A 167 -4.24 -10.04 -66.19
N ARG A 168 -3.23 -10.91 -66.02
CA ARG A 168 -2.86 -11.44 -64.70
C ARG A 168 -2.38 -10.35 -63.72
N GLN A 169 -1.70 -9.31 -64.20
CA GLN A 169 -1.36 -8.14 -63.36
C GLN A 169 -2.58 -7.29 -62.99
N GLN A 170 -3.60 -7.17 -63.86
CA GLN A 170 -4.88 -6.54 -63.47
C GLN A 170 -5.62 -7.39 -62.44
N GLU A 171 -5.70 -8.71 -62.65
CA GLU A 171 -6.40 -9.64 -61.77
C GLU A 171 -5.80 -9.60 -60.35
N ALA A 172 -4.48 -9.70 -60.24
CA ALA A 172 -3.75 -9.56 -58.98
C ALA A 172 -3.99 -8.19 -58.30
N LYS A 173 -4.03 -7.10 -59.07
CA LYS A 173 -4.34 -5.76 -58.54
C LYS A 173 -5.79 -5.63 -58.05
N ARG A 174 -6.75 -6.33 -58.67
CA ARG A 174 -8.15 -6.38 -58.19
C ARG A 174 -8.26 -7.19 -56.90
N GLN A 175 -7.64 -8.37 -56.84
CA GLN A 175 -7.63 -9.21 -55.64
C GLN A 175 -6.95 -8.51 -54.45
N ALA A 176 -5.77 -7.92 -54.64
CA ALA A 176 -5.08 -7.15 -53.60
C ALA A 176 -5.85 -5.90 -53.12
N LYS A 177 -6.71 -5.31 -53.97
CA LYS A 177 -7.62 -4.23 -53.55
C LYS A 177 -8.77 -4.77 -52.69
N LEU A 178 -9.42 -5.85 -53.12
CA LEU A 178 -10.50 -6.52 -52.39
C LEU A 178 -10.04 -7.01 -51.01
N GLU A 179 -8.85 -7.60 -50.93
CA GLU A 179 -8.26 -8.06 -49.67
C GLU A 179 -7.98 -6.89 -48.72
N ARG A 180 -7.40 -5.79 -49.21
CA ARG A 180 -7.22 -4.56 -48.43
C ARG A 180 -8.56 -3.96 -47.95
N GLU A 181 -9.59 -3.96 -48.78
CA GLU A 181 -10.93 -3.48 -48.38
C GLU A 181 -11.56 -4.39 -47.31
N ARG A 182 -11.39 -5.71 -47.42
CA ARG A 182 -11.84 -6.70 -46.44
C ARG A 182 -11.14 -6.54 -45.09
N GLN A 183 -9.80 -6.50 -45.06
CA GLN A 183 -9.02 -6.24 -43.84
C GLN A 183 -9.40 -4.90 -43.18
N LYS A 184 -9.67 -3.86 -43.98
CA LYS A 184 -10.05 -2.52 -43.49
C LYS A 184 -11.50 -2.46 -42.97
N ALA A 185 -12.39 -3.33 -43.45
CA ALA A 185 -13.72 -3.52 -42.87
C ALA A 185 -13.67 -4.32 -41.56
N GLU A 186 -12.87 -5.39 -41.53
CA GLU A 186 -12.69 -6.25 -40.35
C GLU A 186 -12.05 -5.51 -39.17
N ALA A 187 -11.00 -4.72 -39.42
CA ALA A 187 -10.41 -3.84 -38.40
C ALA A 187 -11.38 -2.76 -37.88
N ARG A 188 -12.31 -2.28 -38.70
CA ARG A 188 -13.37 -1.36 -38.27
C ARG A 188 -14.40 -2.05 -37.38
N ALA A 189 -14.81 -3.27 -37.73
CA ALA A 189 -15.75 -4.06 -36.92
C ALA A 189 -15.17 -4.40 -35.54
N GLN A 190 -13.88 -4.77 -35.48
CA GLN A 190 -13.18 -5.02 -34.21
C GLN A 190 -13.12 -3.76 -33.33
N ALA A 191 -12.75 -2.60 -33.89
CA ALA A 191 -12.70 -1.34 -33.16
C ALA A 191 -14.08 -0.87 -32.66
N GLU A 192 -15.17 -1.11 -33.41
CA GLU A 192 -16.52 -0.80 -32.95
C GLU A 192 -16.95 -1.72 -31.80
N GLU A 193 -16.68 -3.03 -31.88
CA GLU A 193 -17.05 -3.96 -30.83
C GLU A 193 -16.23 -3.78 -29.55
N GLU A 194 -14.94 -3.46 -29.63
CA GLU A 194 -14.13 -3.04 -28.47
C GLU A 194 -14.75 -1.79 -27.80
N THR A 195 -15.14 -0.80 -28.62
CA THR A 195 -15.81 0.42 -28.13
C THR A 195 -17.15 0.11 -27.46
N ARG A 196 -17.93 -0.86 -27.98
CA ARG A 196 -19.18 -1.33 -27.37
C ARG A 196 -18.93 -2.07 -26.06
N GLN A 197 -17.95 -2.97 -25.99
CA GLN A 197 -17.60 -3.68 -24.75
C GLN A 197 -17.13 -2.71 -23.66
N ARG A 198 -16.27 -1.74 -24.01
CA ARG A 198 -15.78 -0.72 -23.07
C ARG A 198 -16.92 0.13 -22.50
N ARG A 199 -17.89 0.53 -23.33
CA ARG A 199 -19.11 1.24 -22.86
C ARG A 199 -19.97 0.37 -21.92
N ARG A 200 -20.14 -0.92 -22.21
CA ARG A 200 -20.88 -1.85 -21.34
C ARG A 200 -20.19 -2.05 -19.98
N GLN A 201 -18.87 -2.21 -19.97
CA GLN A 201 -18.10 -2.30 -18.72
C GLN A 201 -18.21 -1.02 -17.89
N GLU A 202 -18.11 0.16 -18.53
CA GLU A 202 -18.23 1.44 -17.84
C GLU A 202 -19.63 1.68 -17.26
N GLN A 203 -20.70 1.31 -17.99
CA GLN A 203 -22.06 1.34 -17.44
C GLN A 203 -22.23 0.39 -16.25
N SER A 204 -21.71 -0.84 -16.34
CA SER A 204 -21.77 -1.82 -15.25
C SER A 204 -21.01 -1.34 -14.00
N ALA A 205 -19.85 -0.71 -14.17
CA ALA A 205 -19.07 -0.17 -13.06
C ALA A 205 -19.81 0.99 -12.36
N ARG A 206 -20.36 1.93 -13.16
CA ARG A 206 -21.18 3.05 -12.65
C ARG A 206 -22.43 2.58 -11.90
N GLU A 207 -23.07 1.49 -12.33
CA GLU A 207 -24.23 0.93 -11.61
C GLU A 207 -23.83 0.12 -10.35
N GLU A 208 -22.69 -0.59 -10.34
CA GLU A 208 -22.19 -1.19 -9.10
C GLU A 208 -21.84 -0.11 -8.06
N ASP A 209 -21.15 0.96 -8.46
CA ASP A 209 -20.83 2.06 -7.57
C ASP A 209 -22.09 2.78 -7.09
N ARG A 210 -23.09 3.03 -7.94
CA ARG A 210 -24.40 3.56 -7.49
C ARG A 210 -25.06 2.64 -6.47
N ARG A 211 -25.05 1.32 -6.69
CA ARG A 211 -25.56 0.31 -5.75
C ARG A 211 -24.71 0.16 -4.47
N ARG A 212 -23.45 0.58 -4.46
CA ARG A 212 -22.61 0.67 -3.25
C ARG A 212 -22.94 1.95 -2.47
N GLU A 213 -23.15 3.06 -3.17
CA GLU A 213 -23.51 4.35 -2.59
C GLU A 213 -24.93 4.32 -1.98
N GLU A 214 -25.90 3.75 -2.69
CA GLU A 214 -27.25 3.45 -2.19
C GLU A 214 -27.21 2.62 -0.90
N ARG A 215 -26.39 1.55 -0.84
CA ARG A 215 -26.22 0.74 0.38
C ARG A 215 -25.55 1.48 1.52
N ARG A 216 -24.62 2.40 1.25
CA ARG A 216 -24.00 3.27 2.28
C ARG A 216 -25.01 4.24 2.86
N GLN A 217 -25.84 4.85 2.02
CA GLN A 217 -26.88 5.79 2.43
C GLN A 217 -28.05 5.09 3.15
N GLN A 218 -28.33 3.82 2.82
CA GLN A 218 -29.33 2.99 3.51
C GLN A 218 -28.83 2.35 4.82
N VAL A 219 -27.59 2.59 5.27
CA VAL A 219 -27.20 2.25 6.65
C VAL A 219 -28.02 3.12 7.60
N PRO A 220 -28.92 2.56 8.43
CA PRO A 220 -29.77 3.39 9.28
C PRO A 220 -28.91 4.21 10.24
N ALA A 221 -29.15 5.52 10.29
CA ALA A 221 -28.50 6.40 11.24
C ALA A 221 -28.84 5.92 12.66
N LYS A 222 -27.89 5.22 13.30
CA LYS A 222 -28.10 4.55 14.58
C LYS A 222 -28.69 5.54 15.59
N PRO A 223 -29.73 5.15 16.37
CA PRO A 223 -30.27 6.03 17.40
C PRO A 223 -29.14 6.44 18.34
N LYS A 224 -29.04 7.74 18.64
CA LYS A 224 -27.99 8.31 19.50
C LYS A 224 -28.21 7.84 20.94
N VAL A 225 -27.71 6.65 21.27
CA VAL A 225 -27.72 6.10 22.65
C VAL A 225 -27.12 7.14 23.58
N SER A 226 -27.88 7.57 24.59
CA SER A 226 -27.40 8.56 25.55
C SER A 226 -26.27 7.98 26.40
N TRP A 227 -25.46 8.82 27.03
CA TRP A 227 -24.37 8.32 27.87
C TRP A 227 -24.92 7.66 29.14
N GLU A 228 -26.02 8.17 29.70
CA GLU A 228 -26.74 7.59 30.84
C GLU A 228 -27.22 6.17 30.52
N LEU A 229 -27.83 5.97 29.34
CA LEU A 229 -28.26 4.66 28.87
C LEU A 229 -27.07 3.73 28.58
N SER A 230 -25.98 4.25 28.02
CA SER A 230 -24.74 3.48 27.79
C SER A 230 -24.13 3.00 29.11
N TRP A 231 -24.12 3.86 30.13
CA TRP A 231 -23.66 3.52 31.48
C TRP A 231 -24.60 2.55 32.20
N GLU A 232 -25.92 2.63 32.03
CA GLU A 232 -26.83 1.62 32.59
C GLU A 232 -26.67 0.26 31.90
N LEU A 233 -26.53 0.23 30.57
CA LEU A 233 -26.24 -1.00 29.83
C LEU A 233 -24.92 -1.64 30.29
N TYR A 234 -23.86 -0.86 30.50
CA TYR A 234 -22.61 -1.35 31.10
C TYR A 234 -22.83 -1.91 32.52
N ARG A 235 -23.57 -1.22 33.39
CA ARG A 235 -23.93 -1.73 34.73
C ARG A 235 -24.76 -3.01 34.67
N ILE A 236 -25.63 -3.18 33.67
CA ILE A 236 -26.40 -4.41 33.45
C ILE A 236 -25.48 -5.54 32.97
N GLN A 237 -24.61 -5.30 31.99
CA GLN A 237 -23.63 -6.27 31.52
C GLN A 237 -22.72 -6.75 32.65
N LEU A 238 -22.19 -5.85 33.48
CA LEU A 238 -21.35 -6.19 34.63
C LEU A 238 -22.09 -7.06 35.65
N ARG A 239 -23.31 -6.69 36.03
CA ARG A 239 -24.17 -7.48 36.95
C ARG A 239 -24.54 -8.85 36.37
N ASN A 240 -24.76 -8.94 35.06
CA ASN A 240 -25.07 -10.21 34.38
C ASN A 240 -23.83 -11.11 34.30
N PHE A 241 -22.66 -10.55 33.99
CA PHE A 241 -21.40 -11.28 33.94
C PHE A 241 -21.04 -11.89 35.31
N GLN A 242 -21.20 -11.11 36.38
CA GLN A 242 -21.03 -11.56 37.77
C GLN A 242 -22.02 -12.65 38.23
N ARG A 243 -23.06 -12.94 37.43
CA ARG A 243 -24.05 -14.00 37.68
C ARG A 243 -23.85 -15.25 36.81
N LEU A 244 -22.87 -15.27 35.91
CA LEU A 244 -22.61 -16.42 35.05
C LEU A 244 -22.07 -17.59 35.89
N PRO A 245 -22.60 -18.83 35.73
CA PRO A 245 -22.10 -20.00 36.45
C PRO A 245 -20.60 -20.24 36.23
N SER A 246 -19.89 -20.72 37.25
CA SER A 246 -18.45 -21.02 37.15
C SER A 246 -18.10 -22.12 36.14
N ALA A 247 -19.10 -22.87 35.67
CA ALA A 247 -18.99 -23.88 34.61
C ALA A 247 -19.30 -23.33 33.19
N THR A 248 -19.50 -22.02 33.03
CA THR A 248 -19.76 -21.40 31.72
C THR A 248 -18.54 -21.54 30.80
N PRO A 249 -18.70 -21.92 29.51
CA PRO A 249 -17.57 -22.12 28.61
C PRO A 249 -16.72 -20.86 28.40
N ALA A 250 -15.41 -21.06 28.31
CA ALA A 250 -14.38 -20.07 28.01
C ALA A 250 -14.79 -19.04 26.95
N SER A 251 -15.24 -19.52 25.79
CA SER A 251 -15.64 -18.69 24.64
C SER A 251 -16.82 -17.78 24.91
N VAL A 252 -17.77 -18.22 25.74
CA VAL A 252 -18.94 -17.42 26.15
C VAL A 252 -18.51 -16.34 27.14
N LEU A 253 -17.61 -16.65 28.06
CA LEU A 253 -17.09 -15.70 29.04
C LEU A 253 -16.27 -14.58 28.39
N THR A 254 -15.34 -14.90 27.48
CA THR A 254 -14.55 -13.86 26.78
C THR A 254 -15.43 -12.94 25.92
N GLN A 255 -16.55 -13.45 25.38
CA GLN A 255 -17.53 -12.65 24.61
C GLN A 255 -18.47 -11.82 25.49
N ALA A 256 -18.82 -12.32 26.69
CA ALA A 256 -19.73 -11.65 27.63
C ALA A 256 -19.04 -10.62 28.54
N MET A 257 -17.70 -10.56 28.55
CA MET A 257 -16.92 -9.64 29.38
C MET A 257 -17.36 -8.17 29.15
N PRO A 258 -17.80 -7.45 30.21
CA PRO A 258 -18.37 -6.11 30.08
C PRO A 258 -17.30 -5.09 29.63
N ARG A 259 -17.68 -4.15 28.76
CA ARG A 259 -16.74 -3.15 28.21
C ARG A 259 -17.21 -1.70 28.44
N PRO A 260 -16.32 -0.78 28.85
CA PRO A 260 -16.63 0.63 29.04
C PRO A 260 -16.65 1.36 27.69
N LEU A 261 -17.68 1.09 26.89
CA LEU A 261 -17.81 1.43 25.47
C LEU A 261 -19.23 1.92 25.12
N ARG A 262 -19.41 2.61 23.99
CA ARG A 262 -20.68 3.30 23.67
C ARG A 262 -21.67 2.41 22.93
N GLY A 263 -22.14 1.37 23.62
CA GLY A 263 -23.27 0.55 23.19
C GLY A 263 -22.87 -0.86 22.70
N PRO A 264 -23.84 -1.61 22.14
CA PRO A 264 -23.80 -3.08 22.18
C PRO A 264 -22.89 -3.78 21.15
N HIS A 265 -22.20 -3.06 20.27
CA HIS A 265 -21.49 -3.66 19.12
C HIS A 265 -19.97 -3.47 19.12
N GLU A 266 -19.40 -2.89 20.17
CA GLU A 266 -17.98 -2.46 20.18
C GLU A 266 -17.03 -3.56 20.70
N ASN A 267 -17.56 -4.75 21.03
CA ASN A 267 -16.79 -5.94 21.39
C ASN A 267 -15.83 -6.42 20.27
N HIS A 268 -16.02 -5.95 19.04
CA HIS A 268 -15.15 -6.25 17.89
C HIS A 268 -13.94 -5.30 17.76
N LEU A 269 -13.85 -4.22 18.54
CA LEU A 269 -12.69 -3.33 18.50
C LEU A 269 -11.44 -4.04 19.07
N PRO A 270 -10.30 -4.03 18.35
CA PRO A 270 -9.05 -4.57 18.86
C PRO A 270 -8.59 -3.84 20.13
N LEU A 271 -8.03 -4.59 21.10
CA LEU A 271 -7.51 -4.08 22.38
C LEU A 271 -6.34 -3.07 22.25
N ARG A 272 -5.95 -2.69 21.04
CA ARG A 272 -4.84 -1.80 20.70
C ARG A 272 -5.20 -0.81 19.58
N ASP A 273 -6.48 -0.68 19.24
CA ASP A 273 -6.97 0.32 18.29
C ASP A 273 -7.01 1.71 18.96
N GLU A 274 -6.60 2.76 18.25
CA GLU A 274 -6.74 4.13 18.73
C GLU A 274 -8.22 4.50 18.96
N ARG A 275 -9.14 3.92 18.19
CA ARG A 275 -10.59 4.07 18.37
C ARG A 275 -11.08 3.45 19.67
N PHE A 276 -10.52 2.30 20.06
CA PHE A 276 -10.81 1.69 21.34
C PHE A 276 -10.32 2.59 22.48
N GLU A 277 -9.09 3.11 22.41
CA GLU A 277 -8.58 4.03 23.41
C GLU A 277 -9.42 5.33 23.50
N GLN A 278 -9.89 5.85 22.36
CA GLN A 278 -10.74 7.04 22.28
C GLN A 278 -12.16 6.83 22.83
N GLU A 279 -12.84 5.73 22.52
CA GLU A 279 -14.19 5.45 23.05
C GLU A 279 -14.16 5.15 24.55
N VAL A 280 -13.13 4.47 25.07
CA VAL A 280 -12.92 4.32 26.52
C VAL A 280 -12.66 5.67 27.18
N GLU A 281 -11.86 6.55 26.56
CA GLU A 281 -11.62 7.90 27.07
C GLU A 281 -12.90 8.76 27.06
N ALA A 282 -13.73 8.64 26.03
CA ALA A 282 -15.03 9.31 25.93
C ALA A 282 -16.02 8.76 26.98
N PHE A 283 -16.15 7.44 27.11
CA PHE A 283 -17.05 6.78 28.05
C PHE A 283 -16.75 7.20 29.50
N LEU A 284 -15.48 7.18 29.91
CA LEU A 284 -15.04 7.60 31.24
C LEU A 284 -15.29 9.10 31.51
N LYS A 285 -15.02 9.98 30.53
CA LYS A 285 -15.26 11.43 30.66
C LYS A 285 -16.75 11.78 30.72
N ASN A 286 -17.61 11.00 30.08
CA ASN A 286 -19.07 11.19 30.07
C ASN A 286 -19.80 10.35 31.14
N LYS A 287 -19.11 9.94 32.21
CA LYS A 287 -19.74 9.26 33.37
C LYS A 287 -20.75 10.21 34.05
N PRO A 288 -22.00 9.78 34.32
CA PRO A 288 -22.97 10.60 35.03
C PRO A 288 -22.42 11.13 36.36
N GLY A 289 -22.58 12.44 36.62
CA GLY A 289 -22.01 13.11 37.79
C GLY A 289 -20.50 13.41 37.68
N VAL A 290 -19.94 13.49 36.47
CA VAL A 290 -18.63 14.09 36.19
C VAL A 290 -18.82 15.47 35.58
N ASP A 291 -18.20 16.47 36.20
CA ASP A 291 -17.99 17.80 35.63
C ASP A 291 -16.49 17.95 35.32
N LEU A 292 -16.17 18.38 34.09
CA LEU A 292 -14.82 18.69 33.64
C LEU A 292 -14.60 20.18 33.38
N GLY A 293 -15.65 21.01 33.42
CA GLY A 293 -15.56 22.46 33.25
C GLY A 293 -14.84 23.09 34.43
N THR A 294 -15.26 22.79 35.66
CA THR A 294 -14.62 23.36 36.85
C THR A 294 -13.30 22.66 37.22
N VAL A 295 -12.43 23.37 37.92
CA VAL A 295 -11.19 22.82 38.49
C VAL A 295 -11.50 21.81 39.60
N ALA A 296 -12.52 22.08 40.43
CA ALA A 296 -12.97 21.18 41.48
C ALA A 296 -13.54 19.87 40.89
N GLY A 297 -14.33 19.95 39.82
CA GLY A 297 -14.84 18.83 39.04
C GLY A 297 -13.71 17.94 38.49
N ARG A 298 -12.74 18.54 37.81
CA ARG A 298 -11.54 17.81 37.29
C ARG A 298 -10.72 17.14 38.39
N THR A 299 -10.56 17.76 39.56
CA THR A 299 -9.87 17.16 40.70
C THR A 299 -10.68 16.00 41.32
N SER A 300 -12.01 16.17 41.45
CA SER A 300 -12.94 15.12 41.88
C SER A 300 -12.93 13.92 40.92
N PHE A 301 -12.93 14.17 39.61
CA PHE A 301 -12.83 13.15 38.58
C PHE A 301 -11.50 12.37 38.65
N ARG A 302 -10.36 13.07 38.75
CA ARG A 302 -9.05 12.41 38.95
C ARG A 302 -8.99 11.60 40.25
N ARG A 303 -9.60 12.08 41.34
CA ARG A 303 -9.68 11.33 42.61
C ARG A 303 -10.51 10.05 42.45
N ARG A 304 -11.67 10.12 41.79
CA ARG A 304 -12.51 8.93 41.49
C ARG A 304 -11.79 7.94 40.58
N LEU A 305 -11.22 8.41 39.46
CA LEU A 305 -10.40 7.56 38.58
C LEU A 305 -9.29 6.82 39.34
N LYS A 306 -8.57 7.50 40.25
CA LYS A 306 -7.44 6.91 40.99
C LYS A 306 -7.86 5.95 42.11
N LEU A 307 -9.03 6.13 42.74
CA LEU A 307 -9.45 5.36 43.92
C LEU A 307 -10.49 4.27 43.62
N GLU A 308 -11.31 4.46 42.59
CA GLU A 308 -12.37 3.56 42.16
C GLU A 308 -11.93 2.81 40.89
N GLU A 309 -12.04 3.44 39.72
CA GLU A 309 -11.85 2.78 38.42
C GLU A 309 -10.46 2.13 38.26
N ALA A 310 -9.37 2.82 38.64
CA ALA A 310 -8.01 2.31 38.51
C ALA A 310 -7.70 1.08 39.39
N ARG A 311 -8.54 0.81 40.40
CA ARG A 311 -8.43 -0.38 41.25
C ARG A 311 -9.10 -1.57 40.59
N ASP A 312 -10.32 -1.39 40.09
CA ASP A 312 -11.15 -2.46 39.53
C ASP A 312 -10.61 -2.91 38.15
N TRP A 313 -9.97 -2.01 37.40
CA TRP A 313 -9.33 -2.28 36.11
C TRP A 313 -7.85 -2.73 36.20
N HIS A 314 -7.26 -2.90 37.39
CA HIS A 314 -5.86 -3.33 37.52
C HIS A 314 -5.66 -4.80 37.10
N SER A 315 -4.53 -5.16 36.47
CA SER A 315 -4.22 -6.54 36.05
C SER A 315 -4.40 -7.57 37.16
N ASP A 316 -3.84 -7.26 38.33
CA ASP A 316 -3.82 -8.16 39.50
C ASP A 316 -5.20 -8.26 40.17
N LYS A 317 -6.15 -7.42 39.75
CA LYS A 317 -7.53 -7.35 40.23
C LYS A 317 -8.53 -7.87 39.20
N ILE A 318 -8.26 -7.78 37.89
CA ILE A 318 -9.14 -8.33 36.85
C ILE A 318 -9.38 -9.84 37.07
N VAL A 319 -8.35 -10.60 37.47
CA VAL A 319 -8.46 -12.04 37.77
C VAL A 319 -9.18 -12.32 39.11
N GLN A 320 -9.24 -11.33 40.02
CA GLN A 320 -9.94 -11.44 41.30
C GLN A 320 -11.43 -11.03 41.19
N HIS A 321 -11.74 -10.04 40.36
CA HIS A 321 -13.12 -9.61 40.07
C HIS A 321 -13.82 -10.51 39.04
N PHE A 322 -13.05 -11.15 38.15
CA PHE A 322 -13.56 -12.01 37.08
C PHE A 322 -12.85 -13.39 37.07
N PRO A 323 -12.92 -14.17 38.17
CA PRO A 323 -12.15 -15.41 38.36
C PRO A 323 -12.50 -16.53 37.37
N HIS A 324 -13.61 -16.40 36.65
CA HIS A 324 -14.07 -17.37 35.64
C HIS A 324 -13.41 -17.15 34.26
N LEU A 325 -12.70 -16.04 34.03
CA LEU A 325 -11.97 -15.80 32.78
C LEU A 325 -10.83 -16.83 32.64
N THR A 326 -11.04 -17.78 31.73
CA THR A 326 -10.08 -18.84 31.39
C THR A 326 -8.90 -18.31 30.60
N ASP A 327 -9.14 -17.37 29.69
CA ASP A 327 -8.09 -16.61 29.02
C ASP A 327 -7.73 -15.39 29.87
N LYS A 328 -6.76 -15.60 30.76
CA LYS A 328 -6.27 -14.57 31.66
C LYS A 328 -5.39 -13.55 30.95
N ASP A 329 -4.74 -13.93 29.85
CA ASP A 329 -3.83 -13.06 29.12
C ASP A 329 -4.61 -12.00 28.32
N ASP A 330 -5.69 -12.38 27.62
CA ASP A 330 -6.57 -11.41 26.95
C ASP A 330 -7.31 -10.51 27.96
N ALA A 331 -7.72 -11.05 29.11
CA ALA A 331 -8.31 -10.27 30.19
C ALA A 331 -7.33 -9.23 30.76
N ILE A 332 -6.08 -9.63 31.02
CA ILE A 332 -5.00 -8.75 31.49
C ILE A 332 -4.60 -7.75 30.40
N LEU A 333 -4.61 -8.11 29.12
CA LEU A 333 -4.35 -7.20 28.01
C LEU A 333 -5.44 -6.11 27.89
N PHE A 334 -6.72 -6.48 28.02
CA PHE A 334 -7.84 -5.53 28.03
C PHE A 334 -7.76 -4.58 29.23
N ALA A 335 -7.55 -5.12 30.43
CA ALA A 335 -7.34 -4.36 31.66
C ALA A 335 -6.19 -3.35 31.50
N ASN A 336 -5.04 -3.79 31.01
CA ASN A 336 -3.88 -2.93 30.76
C ASN A 336 -4.14 -1.82 29.73
N SER A 337 -4.95 -2.07 28.69
CA SER A 337 -5.32 -1.03 27.74
C SER A 337 -6.27 0.01 28.35
N VAL A 338 -7.27 -0.40 29.13
CA VAL A 338 -8.14 0.53 29.89
C VAL A 338 -7.31 1.34 30.90
N MET A 339 -6.39 0.70 31.61
CA MET A 339 -5.46 1.36 32.54
C MET A 339 -4.50 2.33 31.84
N SER A 340 -4.09 2.05 30.59
CA SER A 340 -3.29 2.99 29.78
C SER A 340 -4.08 4.26 29.43
N VAL A 341 -5.40 4.14 29.21
CA VAL A 341 -6.29 5.28 29.00
C VAL A 341 -6.49 6.06 30.31
N ILE A 342 -6.80 5.39 31.43
CA ILE A 342 -6.95 6.03 32.75
C ILE A 342 -5.67 6.81 33.13
N THR A 343 -4.51 6.20 32.95
CA THR A 343 -3.19 6.83 33.23
C THR A 343 -2.96 8.07 32.36
N ARG A 344 -3.35 8.02 31.07
CA ARG A 344 -3.26 9.16 30.13
C ARG A 344 -4.17 10.31 30.52
N ILE A 345 -5.43 10.01 30.89
CA ILE A 345 -6.37 11.02 31.38
C ILE A 345 -5.81 11.70 32.64
N MET A 346 -5.24 10.93 33.57
CA MET A 346 -4.64 11.48 34.80
C MET A 346 -3.42 12.38 34.52
N ALA A 347 -2.61 12.06 33.51
CA ALA A 347 -1.40 12.80 33.14
C ALA A 347 -1.65 14.06 32.29
N ASN A 348 -2.68 14.07 31.44
CA ASN A 348 -2.91 15.12 30.44
C ASN A 348 -3.95 16.20 30.84
N SER A 349 -4.44 16.21 32.09
CA SER A 349 -5.57 17.07 32.54
C SER A 349 -5.18 18.22 33.45
#